data_AF-A0A951P9Y1-F1
#
_entry.id   AF-A0A951P9Y1-F1
#
_cell.length_a   1.000
_cell.length_b   1.000
_cell.length_c   1.000
_cell.angle_alpha   90.00
_cell.angle_beta   90.00
_cell.angle_gamma   90.00
#
_symmetry.space_group_name_H-M   'P 1'
#
loop_
_entity.id
_entity.type
_entity.pdbx_description
1 polymer ?
#
loop_
_entity_poly.entity_id
_entity_poly.type
_entity_poly.pdbx_seq_one_letter_code
_entity_poly.pdbx_strand_id
1 'polypeptide(L)'
;MARLWRNRWLELSQKDTPVVERLADAPRPGEPMTFSLEQILQLFAIACEKPEEYGRPISHWTARELADEVIQQGIVETISPRHVGRLLNEADLKPHQSQYWLNPPRPSIRRKGQRDLRSLPECD
;
A
#
# COMPACT_ATOMS: atom_id res chain seq x y z
N MET A 1 -34.43 6.65 14.70
CA MET A 1 -33.92 6.34 16.05
C MET A 1 -34.99 5.84 17.02
N ALA A 2 -35.95 6.66 17.47
CA ALA A 2 -36.95 6.23 18.48
C ALA A 2 -37.83 5.03 18.07
N ARG A 3 -38.17 4.90 16.77
CA ARG A 3 -38.95 3.75 16.24
C ARG A 3 -38.19 2.43 16.32
N LEU A 4 -36.91 2.43 15.91
CA LEU A 4 -36.05 1.23 15.94
C LEU A 4 -35.81 0.77 17.38
N TRP A 5 -35.57 1.72 18.28
CA TRP A 5 -35.40 1.42 19.70
C TRP A 5 -36.67 0.87 20.33
N ARG A 6 -37.85 1.45 20.05
CA ARG A 6 -39.15 0.92 20.53
C ARG A 6 -39.43 -0.49 20.02
N ASN A 7 -39.21 -0.76 18.74
CA ASN A 7 -39.43 -2.09 18.17
C ASN A 7 -38.53 -3.14 18.85
N ARG A 8 -37.22 -2.83 18.97
CA ARG A 8 -36.26 -3.68 19.69
C ARG A 8 -36.68 -3.90 21.15
N TRP A 9 -37.12 -2.83 21.83
CA TRP A 9 -37.59 -2.92 23.21
C TRP A 9 -38.76 -3.90 23.34
N LEU A 10 -39.76 -3.81 22.46
CA LEU A 10 -40.94 -4.69 22.45
C LEU A 10 -40.59 -6.14 22.12
N GLU A 11 -39.73 -6.36 21.14
CA GLU A 11 -39.25 -7.70 20.76
C GLU A 11 -38.48 -8.37 21.91
N LEU A 12 -37.60 -7.64 22.60
CA LEU A 12 -36.83 -8.21 23.71
C LEU A 12 -37.67 -8.40 24.99
N SER A 13 -38.72 -7.57 25.22
CA SER A 13 -39.67 -7.86 26.32
C SER A 13 -40.45 -9.15 26.10
N GLN A 14 -40.74 -9.50 24.85
CA GLN A 14 -41.47 -10.73 24.53
C GLN A 14 -40.59 -11.99 24.69
N LYS A 15 -39.27 -11.83 24.71
CA LYS A 15 -38.27 -12.92 24.83
C LYS A 15 -37.76 -13.14 26.26
N ASP A 16 -38.43 -12.55 27.26
CA ASP A 16 -38.07 -12.63 28.69
C ASP A 16 -36.61 -12.23 29.00
N THR A 17 -36.04 -11.36 28.16
CA THR A 17 -34.66 -10.86 28.31
C THR A 17 -34.59 -9.87 29.49
N PRO A 18 -33.60 -9.97 30.40
CA PRO A 18 -33.50 -9.08 31.54
C PRO A 18 -33.35 -7.61 31.12
N VAL A 19 -33.96 -6.70 31.89
CA VAL A 19 -34.04 -5.26 31.55
C VAL A 19 -32.67 -4.64 31.24
N VAL A 20 -31.62 -5.06 31.96
CA VAL A 20 -30.26 -4.57 31.75
C VAL A 20 -29.73 -4.90 30.35
N GLU A 21 -29.95 -6.12 29.87
CA GLU A 21 -29.54 -6.54 28.51
C GLU A 21 -30.37 -5.84 27.42
N ARG A 22 -31.62 -5.50 27.71
CA ARG A 22 -32.50 -4.75 26.79
C ARG A 22 -32.05 -3.31 26.60
N LEU A 23 -31.49 -2.72 27.64
CA LEU A 23 -30.92 -1.37 27.61
C LEU A 23 -29.52 -1.32 26.98
N ALA A 24 -28.84 -2.46 26.87
CA ALA A 24 -27.52 -2.53 26.26
C ALA A 24 -27.57 -2.07 24.79
N ASP A 25 -26.53 -1.37 24.36
CA ASP A 25 -26.38 -1.02 22.95
C ASP A 25 -26.31 -2.28 22.08
N ALA A 26 -26.92 -2.20 20.90
CA ALA A 26 -26.74 -3.25 19.91
C ALA A 26 -25.26 -3.29 19.49
N PRO A 27 -24.72 -4.46 19.09
CA PRO A 27 -23.42 -4.52 18.46
C PRO A 27 -23.37 -3.47 17.35
N ARG A 28 -22.33 -2.64 17.37
CA ARG A 28 -22.05 -1.66 16.31
C ARG A 28 -20.92 -2.24 15.46
N PRO A 29 -21.18 -3.22 14.57
CA PRO A 29 -20.17 -3.60 13.61
C PRO A 29 -19.83 -2.34 12.81
N GLY A 30 -18.54 -1.99 12.77
CA GLY A 30 -18.08 -0.90 11.92
C GLY A 30 -18.35 -1.21 10.45
N GLU A 31 -18.16 -0.22 9.58
CA GLU A 31 -18.20 -0.46 8.13
C GLU A 31 -17.14 -1.50 7.77
N PRO A 32 -17.49 -2.55 6.99
CA PRO A 32 -16.50 -3.48 6.48
C PRO A 32 -15.43 -2.75 5.66
N MET A 33 -14.21 -3.29 5.69
CA MET A 33 -13.11 -2.72 4.94
C MET A 33 -13.40 -2.77 3.43
N THR A 34 -13.31 -1.63 2.75
CA THR A 34 -13.61 -1.52 1.31
C THR A 34 -12.61 -2.24 0.41
N PHE A 35 -11.35 -2.31 0.83
CA PHE A 35 -10.26 -2.95 0.09
C PHE A 35 -9.76 -4.15 0.87
N SER A 36 -9.45 -5.26 0.21
CA SER A 36 -8.86 -6.40 0.88
C SER A 36 -7.43 -6.08 1.36
N LEU A 37 -6.95 -6.82 2.36
CA LEU A 37 -5.57 -6.68 2.82
C LEU A 37 -4.57 -6.96 1.69
N GLU A 38 -4.88 -7.93 0.83
CA GLU A 38 -4.05 -8.26 -0.33
C GLU A 38 -3.92 -7.07 -1.30
N GLN A 39 -5.02 -6.39 -1.60
CA GLN A 39 -4.99 -5.18 -2.45
C GLN A 39 -4.14 -4.07 -1.84
N ILE A 40 -4.25 -3.86 -0.52
CA ILE A 40 -3.47 -2.85 0.20
C ILE A 40 -1.97 -3.20 0.17
N LEU A 41 -1.62 -4.48 0.39
CA LEU A 41 -0.23 -4.92 0.35
C LEU A 41 0.39 -4.81 -1.04
N GLN A 42 -0.36 -5.13 -2.10
CA GLN A 42 0.10 -4.93 -3.47
C GLN A 42 0.32 -3.45 -3.78
N LEU A 43 -0.57 -2.56 -3.32
CA LEU A 43 -0.39 -1.11 -3.43
C LEU A 43 0.89 -0.63 -2.70
N PHE A 44 1.19 -1.18 -1.53
CA PHE A 44 2.44 -0.86 -0.81
C PHE A 44 3.69 -1.40 -1.49
N ALA A 45 3.62 -2.57 -2.13
CA ALA A 45 4.72 -3.12 -2.90
C ALA A 45 5.10 -2.19 -4.06
N ILE A 46 4.11 -1.77 -4.87
CA ILE A 46 4.32 -0.83 -5.97
C ILE A 46 4.90 0.49 -5.45
N ALA A 47 4.39 0.99 -4.33
CA ALA A 47 4.87 2.22 -3.71
C ALA A 47 6.34 2.16 -3.26
N CYS A 48 6.89 0.96 -3.01
CA CYS A 48 8.30 0.77 -2.65
C CYS A 48 9.22 0.59 -3.86
N GLU A 49 8.67 0.38 -5.06
CA GLU A 49 9.42 0.18 -6.29
C GLU A 49 9.68 1.49 -7.04
N LYS A 50 10.49 1.46 -8.10
CA LYS A 50 10.80 2.68 -8.85
C LYS A 50 9.74 2.94 -9.92
N PRO A 51 9.25 4.18 -10.07
CA PRO A 51 8.30 4.49 -11.16
C PRO A 51 8.83 4.18 -12.57
N GLU A 52 10.15 4.22 -12.74
CA GLU A 52 10.85 3.84 -13.98
C GLU A 52 10.60 2.38 -14.38
N GLU A 53 10.46 1.47 -13.39
CA GLU A 53 10.17 0.04 -13.63
C GLU A 53 8.76 -0.18 -14.18
N TYR A 54 7.87 0.79 -13.96
CA TYR A 54 6.50 0.84 -14.46
C TYR A 54 6.35 1.74 -15.70
N GLY A 55 7.47 2.18 -16.30
CA GLY A 55 7.47 2.99 -17.52
C GLY A 55 6.98 4.43 -17.34
N ARG A 56 6.92 4.94 -16.09
CA ARG A 56 6.51 6.32 -15.83
C ARG A 56 7.71 7.26 -15.78
N PRO A 57 7.71 8.38 -16.51
CA PRO A 57 8.80 9.36 -16.52
C PRO A 57 8.72 10.30 -15.30
N ILE A 58 8.60 9.72 -14.10
CA ILE A 58 8.54 10.46 -12.83
C ILE A 58 9.65 9.94 -11.91
N SER A 59 10.24 10.84 -11.14
CA SER A 59 11.32 10.45 -10.23
C SER A 59 10.80 9.72 -8.99
N HIS A 60 9.61 10.09 -8.50
CA HIS A 60 9.05 9.61 -7.24
C HIS A 60 7.55 9.33 -7.38
N TRP A 61 7.06 8.32 -6.65
CA TRP A 61 5.62 8.05 -6.58
C TRP A 61 4.87 9.18 -5.89
N THR A 62 3.80 9.64 -6.54
CA THR A 62 2.77 10.46 -5.90
C THR A 62 1.54 9.59 -5.63
N ALA A 63 0.68 10.00 -4.69
CA ALA A 63 -0.54 9.26 -4.39
C ALA A 63 -1.50 9.17 -5.60
N ARG A 64 -1.43 10.14 -6.52
CA ARG A 64 -2.20 10.11 -7.77
C ARG A 64 -1.65 9.06 -8.73
N GLU A 65 -0.34 9.09 -8.95
CA GLU A 65 0.34 8.14 -9.85
C GLU A 65 0.17 6.69 -9.36
N LEU A 66 0.22 6.48 -8.04
CA LEU A 66 -0.05 5.17 -7.45
C LEU A 66 -1.50 4.73 -7.62
N ALA A 67 -2.47 5.64 -7.47
CA ALA A 67 -3.88 5.33 -7.72
C ALA A 67 -4.08 4.90 -9.18
N ASP A 68 -3.51 5.65 -10.11
CA ASP A 68 -3.62 5.37 -11.54
C ASP A 68 -2.94 4.03 -11.89
N GLU A 69 -1.77 3.74 -11.31
CA GLU A 69 -1.03 2.49 -11.55
C GLU A 69 -1.76 1.25 -11.00
N VAL A 70 -2.31 1.34 -9.78
CA VAL A 70 -3.01 0.22 -9.13
C VAL A 70 -4.33 -0.09 -9.84
N ILE A 71 -4.99 0.94 -10.41
CA ILE A 71 -6.15 0.75 -11.29
C ILE A 71 -5.72 0.14 -12.63
N GLN A 72 -4.64 0.63 -13.22
CA GLN A 72 -4.11 0.12 -14.50
C GLN A 72 -3.72 -1.37 -14.43
N GLN A 73 -3.19 -1.81 -13.30
CA GLN A 73 -2.86 -3.22 -13.06
C GLN A 73 -4.07 -4.08 -12.67
N GLY A 74 -5.26 -3.49 -12.51
CA GLY A 74 -6.49 -4.20 -12.18
C GLY A 74 -6.55 -4.72 -10.74
N ILE A 75 -5.71 -4.19 -9.85
CA ILE A 75 -5.67 -4.58 -8.43
C ILE A 75 -6.94 -4.09 -7.72
N VAL A 76 -7.38 -2.88 -8.05
CA VAL A 76 -8.63 -2.28 -7.56
C VAL A 76 -9.42 -1.70 -8.73
N GLU A 77 -10.75 -1.72 -8.64
CA GLU A 77 -11.61 -1.09 -9.66
C GLU A 77 -11.48 0.43 -9.65
N THR A 78 -11.56 1.03 -8.46
CA THR A 78 -11.39 2.47 -8.26
C THR A 78 -10.79 2.76 -6.89
N ILE A 79 -9.90 3.74 -6.82
CA ILE A 79 -9.39 4.26 -5.55
C ILE A 79 -9.08 5.75 -5.69
N SER A 80 -9.46 6.54 -4.69
CA SER A 80 -9.15 7.96 -4.71
C SER A 80 -7.69 8.21 -4.31
N PRO A 81 -6.98 9.17 -4.94
CA PRO A 81 -5.63 9.54 -4.52
C PRO A 81 -5.52 9.94 -3.05
N ARG A 82 -6.59 10.55 -2.50
CA ARG A 82 -6.67 10.89 -1.06
C ARG A 82 -6.68 9.64 -0.18
N HIS A 83 -7.37 8.58 -0.60
CA HIS A 83 -7.38 7.32 0.14
C HIS A 83 -6.01 6.64 0.06
N VAL A 84 -5.37 6.61 -1.12
CA VAL A 84 -3.98 6.13 -1.25
C VAL A 84 -3.05 6.87 -0.30
N GLY A 85 -3.11 8.20 -0.27
CA GLY A 85 -2.32 9.01 0.67
C GLY A 85 -2.61 8.69 2.13
N ARG A 86 -3.87 8.40 2.48
CA ARG A 86 -4.24 7.97 3.84
C ARG A 86 -3.62 6.61 4.18
N LEU A 87 -3.72 5.62 3.29
CA LEU A 87 -3.14 4.28 3.49
C LEU A 87 -1.62 4.35 3.67
N LEU A 88 -0.93 5.16 2.85
CA LEU A 88 0.51 5.37 2.99
C LEU A 88 0.87 6.02 4.33
N ASN A 89 0.10 7.02 4.77
CA ASN A 89 0.32 7.66 6.08
C ASN A 89 0.05 6.71 7.25
N GLU A 90 -1.00 5.89 7.17
CA GLU A 90 -1.32 4.88 8.19
C GLU A 90 -0.21 3.82 8.32
N ALA A 91 0.46 3.49 7.21
CA ALA A 91 1.62 2.60 7.20
C ALA A 91 2.97 3.30 7.47
N ASP A 92 2.98 4.62 7.74
CA ASP A 92 4.17 5.49 7.80
C ASP A 92 5.12 5.31 6.59
N LEU A 93 4.55 5.02 5.42
CA LEU A 93 5.28 4.88 4.17
C LEU A 93 5.40 6.24 3.48
N LYS A 94 6.63 6.63 3.15
CA LYS A 94 6.93 7.86 2.40
C LYS A 94 7.70 7.50 1.12
N PRO A 95 7.01 6.98 0.08
CA PRO A 95 7.64 6.61 -1.20
C PRO A 95 8.50 7.71 -1.79
N HIS A 96 8.03 8.95 -1.71
CA HIS A 96 8.73 10.14 -2.21
C HIS A 96 9.96 10.54 -1.38
N GLN A 97 10.19 9.93 -0.23
CA GLN A 97 11.34 10.19 0.65
C GLN A 97 12.29 9.01 0.75
N SER A 98 12.09 7.94 -0.04
CA SER A 98 13.02 6.81 -0.06
C SER A 98 14.34 7.23 -0.73
N GLN A 99 15.24 7.84 0.04
CA GLN A 99 16.61 8.07 -0.39
C GLN A 99 17.44 6.81 -0.18
N TYR A 100 17.77 6.18 -1.29
CA TYR A 100 19.00 5.48 -1.66
C TYR A 100 20.06 5.21 -0.57
N TRP A 101 19.72 4.54 0.52
CA TRP A 101 20.72 4.04 1.47
C TRP A 101 20.60 2.55 1.80
N LEU A 102 19.55 1.87 1.32
CA LEU A 102 19.38 0.44 1.59
C LEU A 102 20.03 -0.47 0.54
N ASN A 103 20.29 0.00 -0.68
CA ASN A 103 20.98 -0.78 -1.72
C ASN A 103 21.88 0.12 -2.58
N PRO A 104 23.21 0.19 -2.34
CA PRO A 104 24.10 0.73 -3.36
C PRO A 104 23.89 -0.06 -4.66
N PRO A 105 23.99 0.58 -5.84
CA PRO A 105 23.83 -0.14 -7.09
C PRO A 105 24.90 -1.22 -7.10
N ARG A 106 24.55 -2.46 -7.48
CA ARG A 106 25.55 -3.53 -7.57
C ARG A 106 26.72 -2.97 -8.38
N PRO A 107 27.92 -2.84 -7.81
CA PRO A 107 29.02 -2.24 -8.55
C PRO A 107 29.21 -3.09 -9.78
N SER A 108 29.15 -2.46 -10.96
CA SER A 108 29.50 -3.14 -12.20
C SER A 108 30.90 -3.71 -11.97
N ILE A 109 31.05 -5.04 -11.97
CA ILE A 109 32.34 -5.70 -11.77
C ILE A 109 33.22 -5.29 -12.94
N ARG A 110 33.96 -4.18 -12.82
CA ARG A 110 35.06 -3.89 -13.73
C ARG A 110 36.09 -4.96 -13.43
N ARG A 111 36.27 -5.93 -14.33
CA ARG A 111 37.44 -6.81 -14.29
C ARG A 111 38.68 -5.93 -14.44
N LYS A 112 39.32 -5.57 -13.33
CA LYS A 112 40.65 -4.98 -13.34
C LYS A 112 41.62 -6.10 -13.74
N GLY A 113 42.27 -5.95 -14.89
CA GLY A 113 43.48 -6.72 -15.22
C GLY A 113 43.40 -7.70 -16.40
N GLN A 114 42.82 -7.33 -17.53
CA GLN A 114 43.23 -7.95 -18.80
C GLN A 114 44.42 -7.15 -19.35
N ARG A 115 45.64 -7.43 -18.85
CA ARG A 115 46.87 -6.99 -19.52
C ARG A 115 47.05 -7.87 -20.74
N ASP A 116 46.93 -7.29 -21.94
CA ASP A 116 47.34 -7.96 -23.17
C ASP A 116 48.87 -8.02 -23.19
N LEU A 117 49.44 -9.21 -23.01
CA LEU A 117 50.88 -9.46 -22.92
C LEU A 117 51.52 -9.72 -24.30
N ARG A 118 51.01 -9.13 -25.38
CA ARG A 118 51.50 -9.37 -26.75
C ARG A 118 52.10 -8.16 -27.48
N SER A 119 52.39 -7.07 -26.77
CA SER A 119 52.97 -5.89 -27.40
C SER A 119 53.98 -5.19 -26.48
N LEU A 120 55.15 -5.78 -26.31
CA LEU A 120 56.35 -5.04 -25.95
C LEU A 120 57.37 -5.20 -27.09
N PRO A 121 57.79 -4.10 -27.76
CA PRO A 121 58.88 -4.17 -28.72
C PRO A 121 60.20 -4.50 -28.00
N GLU A 122 60.98 -5.39 -28.58
CA GLU A 122 62.36 -5.69 -28.18
C GLU A 122 63.21 -4.42 -28.34
N CYS A 123 63.92 -4.02 -27.29
CA CYS A 123 64.85 -2.90 -27.32
C CYS A 123 66.15 -3.33 -28.01
N ASP A 124 66.56 -2.58 -29.05
CA ASP A 124 67.98 -2.34 -29.39
C ASP A 124 68.56 -1.24 -28.50
#